data_AF-A0A949HYL8-F1
#
_entry.id   AF-A0A949HYL8-F1
#
_cell.length_a   1.000
_cell.length_b   1.000
_cell.length_c   1.000
_cell.angle_alpha   90.00
_cell.angle_beta   90.00
_cell.angle_gamma   90.00
#
_symmetry.space_group_name_H-M   'P 1'
#
loop_
_entity.id
_entity.type
_entity.pdbx_description
1 polymer ?
#
loop_
_entity_poly.entity_id
_entity_poly.type
_entity_poly.pdbx_seq_one_letter_code
_entity_poly.pdbx_strand_id
1 'polypeptide(L)' 'MWLPFSKPKIPVVQLRGIIAARPGMLNLAGCTPMLERGFALAKKSGKLVLAIESPGGSATQS' A
#
# COMPACT_ATOMS: atom_id res chain seq x y z
N MET A 1 6.57 -24.58 3.31
CA MET A 1 7.46 -25.42 2.49
C MET A 1 8.09 -24.53 1.42
N TRP A 2 9.39 -24.28 1.51
CA TRP A 2 10.14 -23.46 0.56
C TRP A 2 10.62 -24.37 -0.58
N LEU A 3 10.14 -24.16 -1.80
CA LEU A 3 10.61 -24.88 -2.98
C LEU A 3 11.68 -24.04 -3.68
N PRO A 4 12.82 -24.63 -4.11
CA PRO A 4 13.94 -23.88 -4.69
C PRO A 4 13.61 -23.13 -5.99
N PHE A 5 12.45 -23.39 -6.59
CA PHE A 5 11.96 -22.74 -7.83
C PHE A 5 10.82 -21.74 -7.59
N SER A 6 10.40 -21.51 -6.35
CA SER A 6 9.34 -20.55 -6.05
C SER A 6 9.87 -19.12 -6.25
N LYS A 7 9.34 -18.41 -7.26
CA LYS A 7 9.64 -16.99 -7.44
C LYS A 7 9.20 -16.18 -6.21
N PRO A 8 10.00 -15.22 -5.73
CA PRO A 8 9.64 -14.38 -4.60
C PRO A 8 8.41 -13.53 -4.95
N LYS A 9 7.39 -13.54 -4.09
CA LYS A 9 6.20 -12.69 -4.24
C LYS A 9 6.47 -11.34 -3.57
N ILE A 10 6.29 -10.26 -4.32
CA ILE A 10 6.42 -8.89 -3.80
C ILE A 10 5.02 -8.32 -3.64
N PRO A 11 4.58 -7.92 -2.43
CA PRO A 11 3.31 -7.25 -2.24
C PRO A 11 3.30 -5.88 -2.93
N VAL A 12 2.15 -5.54 -3.51
CA VAL A 12 1.88 -4.24 -4.13
C VAL A 12 0.64 -3.63 -3.50
N VAL A 13 0.75 -2.39 -3.05
CA VAL A 13 -0.34 -1.58 -2.52
C VAL A 13 -0.61 -0.46 -3.51
N GLN A 14 -1.79 -0.44 -4.09
CA GLN A 14 -2.19 0.56 -5.07
C GLN A 14 -3.10 1.61 -4.45
N LEU A 15 -2.68 2.87 -4.53
CA LEU A 15 -3.41 4.03 -4.03
C LEU A 15 -3.84 4.86 -5.24
N ARG A 16 -5.14 4.82 -5.59
CA ARG A 16 -5.71 5.61 -6.70
C ARG A 16 -6.72 6.62 -6.18
N GLY A 17 -6.62 7.85 -6.67
CA GLY A 17 -7.58 8.93 -6.39
C GLY A 17 -6.97 10.09 -5.61
N ILE A 18 -7.83 11.03 -5.22
CA ILE A 18 -7.43 12.28 -4.53
C ILE A 18 -7.18 12.00 -3.05
N ILE A 19 -6.09 12.56 -2.51
CA ILE A 19 -5.76 12.49 -1.08
C ILE A 19 -6.51 13.60 -0.33
N ALA A 20 -7.57 13.25 0.39
CA ALA A 20 -8.40 14.20 1.13
C ALA A 20 -9.08 13.54 2.34
N ALA A 21 -9.28 14.31 3.41
CA ALA A 21 -9.99 13.88 4.62
C ALA A 21 -11.52 13.84 4.43
N ARG A 22 -12.00 13.21 3.36
CA ARG A 22 -13.43 13.00 3.07
C ARG A 22 -13.72 11.51 2.85
N PRO A 23 -14.92 11.03 3.25
CA PRO A 23 -15.37 9.68 2.93
C PRO A 23 -15.37 9.45 1.42
N GLY A 24 -14.87 8.28 0.98
CA GLY A 24 -14.77 7.92 -0.44
C GLY A 24 -13.52 8.43 -1.17
N MET A 25 -12.64 9.17 -0.48
CA MET A 25 -11.32 9.59 -0.99
C MET A 25 -10.18 8.89 -0.25
N LEU A 26 -8.96 8.99 -0.76
CA LEU A 26 -7.78 8.44 -0.08
C LEU A 26 -7.52 9.26 1.19
N ASN A 27 -7.56 8.59 2.34
CA ASN A 27 -7.23 9.17 3.63
C ASN A 27 -6.48 8.15 4.48
N LEU A 28 -5.71 8.64 5.45
CA LEU A 28 -4.85 7.80 6.28
C LEU A 28 -5.67 6.68 6.97
N ALA A 29 -6.78 7.05 7.62
CA ALA A 29 -7.61 6.09 8.37
C ALA A 29 -8.17 4.95 7.51
N GLY A 30 -8.54 5.24 6.26
CA GLY A 30 -9.01 4.24 5.31
C GLY A 30 -7.88 3.40 4.72
N CYS A 31 -6.68 3.98 4.57
CA CYS A 31 -5.51 3.31 4.01
C CYS A 31 -4.72 2.49 5.04
N THR A 32 -4.77 2.82 6.34
CA THR A 32 -4.05 2.15 7.42
C THR A 32 -4.19 0.62 7.38
N PRO A 33 -5.39 0.01 7.35
CA PRO A 33 -5.51 -1.45 7.36
C PRO A 33 -4.91 -2.10 6.11
N MET A 34 -4.92 -1.42 4.96
CA MET A 34 -4.30 -1.92 3.73
C MET A 34 -2.76 -1.84 3.82
N LEU A 35 -2.23 -0.74 4.35
CA LEU A 35 -0.79 -0.55 4.55
C LEU A 35 -0.23 -1.56 5.55
N GLU A 36 -0.90 -1.77 6.69
CA GLU A 36 -0.49 -2.78 7.69
C GLU A 36 -0.43 -4.19 7.10
N ARG A 37 -1.42 -4.56 6.28
CA ARG A 37 -1.40 -5.84 5.55
C ARG A 37 -0.24 -5.90 4.57
N GLY A 38 0.02 -4.83 3.83
CA GLY A 38 1.17 -4.71 2.93
C GLY A 38 2.50 -4.92 3.66
N PHE A 39 2.70 -4.25 4.79
CA PHE A 39 3.89 -4.40 5.62
C PHE A 39 4.04 -5.82 6.20
N ALA A 40 2.94 -6.42 6.66
CA ALA A 40 2.95 -7.80 7.17
C ALA A 40 3.38 -8.81 6.08
N LEU A 41 2.91 -8.64 4.85
CA LEU A 41 3.32 -9.47 3.71
C LEU A 41 4.78 -9.19 3.30
N ALA A 42 5.20 -7.93 3.38
CA ALA A 42 6.56 -7.50 3.01
C ALA A 42 7.63 -8.05 3.95
N LYS A 43 7.29 -8.45 5.19
CA LYS A 43 8.24 -9.13 6.10
C LYS A 43 8.86 -10.38 5.48
N LYS A 44 8.15 -11.08 4.59
CA LYS A 44 8.66 -12.29 3.91
C LYS A 44 9.55 -11.98 2.70
N SER A 45 9.26 -10.89 1.99
CA SER A 45 9.95 -10.52 0.74
C SER A 45 11.06 -9.48 0.95
N GLY A 46 11.07 -8.78 2.08
CA GLY A 46 11.90 -7.60 2.35
C GLY A 46 11.55 -6.38 1.49
N LYS A 47 10.47 -6.44 0.71
CA LYS A 47 10.10 -5.43 -0.29
C LYS A 47 8.60 -5.20 -0.31
N LEU A 48 8.19 -3.95 -0.43
CA LEU A 48 6.82 -3.50 -0.67
C LEU A 48 6.83 -2.49 -1.80
N VAL A 49 5.90 -2.63 -2.76
CA VAL A 49 5.70 -1.63 -3.82
C VAL A 49 4.47 -0.81 -3.48
N LEU A 50 4.64 0.51 -3.42
CA LEU A 50 3.54 1.47 -3.35
C LEU A 50 3.33 2.03 -4.76
N ALA A 51 2.22 1.67 -5.39
CA ALA A 51 1.81 2.18 -6.68
C ALA A 51 0.82 3.33 -6.46
N ILE A 52 1.28 4.57 -6.59
CA ILE A 52 0.50 5.76 -6.28
C ILE A 52 0.09 6.44 -7.58
N GLU A 53 -1.22 6.54 -7.80
CA GLU A 53 -1.83 7.35 -8.87
C GLU A 53 -2.77 8.36 -8.21
N SER A 54 -2.17 9.46 -7.75
CA SER A 54 -2.87 10.55 -7.08
C SER A 54 -2.44 11.88 -7.70
N PRO A 55 -3.37 12.82 -7.98
CA PRO A 55 -3.03 14.18 -8.38
C PRO A 55 -2.46 15.01 -7.21
N GLY A 56 -2.27 14.42 -6.03
CA GLY A 56 -1.91 15.11 -4.80
C GLY A 56 -3.15 15.50 -3.97
N GLY A 57 -2.96 16.38 -3.00
CA GLY A 57 -4.04 16.86 -2.14
C GLY A 57 -3.55 17.36 -0.79
N SER A 58 -4.12 16.84 0.29
CA SER A 58 -3.82 17.31 1.65
C SER A 58 -2.40 16.90 2.09
N ALA A 59 -1.57 17.90 2.43
CA ALA A 59 -0.22 17.70 2.97
C ALA A 59 -0.21 16.88 4.27
N THR A 60 -1.26 16.94 5.08
CA THR A 60 -1.37 16.19 6.36
C THR A 60 -1.72 14.71 6.16
N GLN A 61 -2.23 14.35 4.98
CA GLN A 61 -2.69 12.98 4.66
C GLN A 61 -1.73 12.26 3.70
N SER A 62 -0.66 12.94 3.26
CA SER A 62 0.32 12.45 2.29
C SER A 62 1.46 11.70 2.96
#